data_AF-A0A4R4NFH2-F1
#
_entry.id   AF-A0A4R4NFH2-F1
#
_cell.length_a   1.000
_cell.length_b   1.000
_cell.length_c   1.000
_cell.angle_alpha   90.00
_cell.angle_beta   90.00
_cell.angle_gamma   90.00
#
_symmetry.space_group_name_H-M   'P 1'
#
loop_
_entity.id
_entity.type
_entity.pdbx_description
1 polymer ?
#
loop_
_entity_poly.entity_id
_entity_poly.type
_entity_poly.pdbx_seq_one_letter_code
_entity_poly.pdbx_strand_id
1 'polypeptide(L)'
;MSIGYRTHDRDEDGVMREVSVVASTHAENRGTTVKNTAALAVDAFEIAVIHLWPGNKKLQSEAKRALAEAQRQCKPDHDPESVPLSIGYTVGCGAPIPVVVNNKEGTPVMTITQSVDISIPYGYGWDD
;
A
#
# COMPACT_ATOMS: atom_id res chain seq x y z
N MET A 1 3.88 -9.50 -5.74
CA MET A 1 3.92 -8.08 -5.34
C MET A 1 3.77 -7.24 -6.59
N SER A 2 2.99 -6.17 -6.53
CA SER A 2 2.82 -5.22 -7.63
C SER A 2 2.84 -3.79 -7.10
N ILE A 3 3.47 -2.89 -7.86
CA ILE A 3 3.42 -1.44 -7.65
C ILE A 3 2.74 -0.86 -8.88
N GLY A 4 1.59 -0.22 -8.68
CA GLY A 4 0.83 0.45 -9.72
C GLY A 4 0.93 1.95 -9.54
N TYR A 5 1.00 2.67 -10.66
CA TYR A 5 0.95 4.13 -10.71
C TYR A 5 -0.27 4.51 -11.53
N ARG A 6 -1.09 5.43 -11.01
CA ARG A 6 -2.24 5.98 -11.72
C ARG A 6 -2.09 7.49 -11.82
N THR A 7 -2.15 8.00 -13.04
CA THR A 7 -2.32 9.43 -13.35
C THR A 7 -3.81 9.76 -13.43
N HIS A 8 -4.16 11.04 -13.28
CA HIS A 8 -5.52 11.50 -13.51
C HIS A 8 -5.85 11.44 -15.01
N ASP A 9 -7.05 10.93 -15.33
CA ASP A 9 -7.75 11.05 -16.60
C ASP A 9 -6.93 10.82 -17.89
N ARG A 10 -6.67 9.55 -18.19
CA ARG A 10 -6.30 9.06 -19.54
C ARG A 10 -5.01 9.61 -20.16
N ASP A 11 -4.33 10.55 -19.51
CA ASP A 11 -3.03 11.05 -19.94
C ASP A 11 -1.91 10.32 -19.20
N GLU A 12 -1.10 9.58 -19.96
CA GLU A 12 0.09 8.89 -19.45
C GLU A 12 1.12 9.87 -18.84
N ASP A 13 1.06 11.15 -19.22
CA ASP A 13 1.93 12.24 -18.76
C ASP A 13 1.27 13.16 -17.70
N GLY A 14 0.07 12.83 -17.20
CA GLY A 14 -0.65 13.64 -16.22
C GLY A 14 -0.04 13.63 -14.81
N VAL A 15 -0.49 14.56 -13.95
CA VAL A 15 -0.07 14.57 -12.53
C VAL A 15 -0.46 13.23 -11.88
N MET A 16 0.51 12.60 -11.22
CA MET A 16 0.31 11.33 -10.53
C MET A 16 -0.74 11.47 -9.43
N ARG A 17 -1.79 10.66 -9.50
CA ARG A 17 -2.92 10.67 -8.56
C ARG A 17 -2.76 9.65 -7.45
N GLU A 18 -2.27 8.45 -7.77
CA GLU A 18 -2.19 7.33 -6.84
C GLU A 18 -0.99 6.44 -7.16
N VAL A 19 -0.26 6.04 -6.13
CA VAL A 19 0.60 4.87 -6.13
C VAL A 19 -0.04 3.81 -5.26
N SER A 20 -0.33 2.65 -5.85
CA SER A 20 -0.91 1.51 -5.16
C SER A 20 0.11 0.39 -5.08
N VAL A 21 0.44 -0.04 -3.88
CA VAL A 21 1.31 -1.18 -3.63
C VAL A 21 0.45 -2.33 -3.11
N VAL A 22 0.53 -3.47 -3.78
CA VAL A 22 -0.13 -4.71 -3.34
C VAL A 22 0.94 -5.77 -3.08
N ALA A 23 1.08 -6.13 -1.81
CA ALA A 23 1.93 -7.21 -1.35
C ALA A 23 1.08 -8.46 -1.09
N SER A 24 1.56 -9.62 -1.53
CA SER A 24 0.88 -10.88 -1.31
C SER A 24 1.89 -11.98 -1.03
N THR A 25 1.68 -12.73 0.03
CA THR A 25 2.49 -13.89 0.41
C THR A 25 1.65 -15.15 0.31
N HIS A 26 2.30 -16.27 -0.02
CA HIS A 26 1.66 -17.55 -0.29
C HIS A 26 2.46 -18.65 0.39
N ALA A 27 1.81 -19.51 1.17
CA ALA A 27 2.46 -20.66 1.79
C ALA A 27 1.48 -21.80 2.04
N GLU A 28 1.95 -23.03 1.89
CA GLU A 28 1.25 -24.22 2.35
C GLU A 28 1.30 -24.32 3.87
N ASN A 29 0.32 -25.01 4.47
CA ASN A 29 0.28 -25.32 5.90
C ASN A 29 0.48 -24.09 6.82
N ARG A 30 -0.01 -22.92 6.40
CA ARG A 30 0.08 -21.66 7.17
C ARG A 30 1.53 -21.20 7.43
N GLY A 31 2.47 -21.54 6.53
CA GLY A 31 3.86 -21.09 6.60
C GLY A 31 4.06 -19.58 6.37
N THR A 32 2.99 -18.81 6.14
CA THR A 32 3.02 -17.35 6.04
C THR A 32 2.17 -16.72 7.13
N THR A 33 2.53 -15.49 7.51
CA THR A 33 1.81 -14.72 8.53
C THR A 33 1.49 -13.32 8.04
N VAL A 34 0.56 -12.66 8.74
CA VAL A 34 0.25 -11.23 8.53
C VAL A 34 1.52 -10.37 8.62
N LYS A 35 2.42 -10.68 9.57
CA LYS A 35 3.69 -9.96 9.74
C LYS A 35 4.60 -10.09 8.52
N ASN A 36 4.67 -11.27 7.90
CA ASN A 36 5.47 -11.47 6.68
C ASN A 36 4.95 -10.61 5.53
N THR A 37 3.63 -10.57 5.35
CA THR A 37 3.00 -9.79 4.28
C THR A 37 3.15 -8.29 4.52
N ALA A 38 3.02 -7.85 5.78
CA ALA A 38 3.20 -6.46 6.14
C ALA A 38 4.62 -5.97 5.95
N ALA A 39 5.63 -6.78 6.30
CA ALA A 39 7.01 -6.45 5.99
C ALA A 39 7.23 -6.27 4.47
N LEU A 40 6.70 -7.18 3.65
CA LEU A 40 6.77 -7.08 2.19
C LEU A 40 6.08 -5.81 1.65
N ALA A 41 4.93 -5.44 2.22
CA ALA A 41 4.22 -4.20 1.84
C ALA A 41 5.05 -2.95 2.18
N VAL A 42 5.67 -2.92 3.35
CA VAL A 42 6.57 -1.83 3.76
C VAL A 42 7.76 -1.74 2.82
N ASP A 43 8.44 -2.84 2.54
CA ASP A 43 9.61 -2.85 1.64
C ASP A 43 9.27 -2.30 0.25
N ALA A 44 8.14 -2.72 -0.33
CA ALA A 44 7.70 -2.16 -1.62
C ALA A 44 7.31 -0.69 -1.55
N PHE A 45 6.65 -0.27 -0.47
CA PHE A 45 6.34 1.14 -0.27
C PHE A 45 7.60 1.99 -0.19
N GLU A 46 8.64 1.53 0.52
CA GLU A 46 9.91 2.24 0.59
C GLU A 46 10.55 2.38 -0.79
N ILE A 47 10.52 1.33 -1.60
CA ILE A 47 10.99 1.36 -2.99
C ILE A 47 10.20 2.41 -3.78
N ALA A 48 8.87 2.41 -3.69
CA ALA A 48 8.02 3.36 -4.39
C ALA A 48 8.35 4.81 -4.00
N VAL A 49 8.45 5.10 -2.70
CA VAL A 49 8.78 6.43 -2.16
C VAL A 49 10.15 6.93 -2.62
N ILE A 50 11.14 6.04 -2.72
CA ILE A 50 12.47 6.40 -3.24
C ILE A 50 12.38 6.82 -4.72
N HIS A 51 11.58 6.13 -5.52
CA HIS A 51 11.42 6.43 -6.94
C HIS A 51 10.56 7.67 -7.19
N LEU A 52 9.56 7.93 -6.34
CA LEU A 52 8.73 9.12 -6.43
C LEU A 52 9.52 10.39 -6.13
N TRP A 53 10.39 10.34 -5.12
CA TRP A 53 11.08 11.53 -4.65
C TRP A 53 12.58 11.28 -4.43
N PRO A 54 13.35 10.92 -5.47
CA PRO A 54 14.73 10.40 -5.34
C PRO A 54 15.71 11.34 -4.62
N GLY A 55 15.49 12.65 -4.70
CA GLY A 55 16.29 13.68 -4.02
C GLY A 55 15.68 14.25 -2.72
N ASN A 56 14.41 13.98 -2.41
CA ASN A 56 13.74 14.62 -1.27
C ASN A 56 13.72 13.71 -0.03
N LYS A 57 14.85 13.61 0.67
CA LYS A 57 14.99 12.76 1.86
C LYS A 57 14.01 13.09 2.99
N LYS A 58 13.62 14.37 3.10
CA LYS A 58 12.64 14.82 4.09
C LYS A 58 11.27 14.19 3.80
N LEU A 59 10.82 14.28 2.56
CA LEU A 59 9.54 13.72 2.14
C LEU A 59 9.54 12.18 2.14
N GLN A 60 10.67 11.54 1.78
CA GLN A 60 10.81 10.09 1.94
C GLN A 60 10.63 9.65 3.40
N SER A 61 11.27 10.35 4.34
CA SER A 61 11.15 10.06 5.78
C SER A 61 9.74 10.34 6.29
N GLU A 62 9.10 11.41 5.79
CA GLU A 62 7.73 11.77 6.13
C GLU A 62 6.74 10.68 5.70
N ALA A 63 6.83 10.22 4.44
CA ALA A 63 5.96 9.17 3.91
C ALA A 63 6.14 7.84 4.66
N LYS A 64 7.37 7.47 5.01
CA LYS A 64 7.64 6.28 5.84
C LYS A 64 7.00 6.38 7.23
N ARG A 65 7.07 7.55 7.86
CA ARG A 65 6.43 7.79 9.16
C ARG A 65 4.90 7.74 9.04
N ALA A 66 4.35 8.33 7.98
CA ALA A 66 2.92 8.30 7.70
C ALA A 66 2.41 6.87 7.49
N LEU A 67 3.15 6.02 6.77
CA LEU A 67 2.80 4.60 6.65
C LEU A 67 2.81 3.89 8.01
N ALA A 68 3.84 4.13 8.83
CA ALA A 68 3.93 3.51 10.15
C ALA A 68 2.78 3.95 11.09
N GLU A 69 2.26 5.16 10.90
CA GLU A 69 1.08 5.67 11.60
C GLU A 69 -0.21 5.01 11.08
N ALA A 70 -0.42 5.03 9.76
CA ALA A 70 -1.57 4.38 9.11
C ALA A 70 -1.65 2.90 9.48
N GLN A 71 -0.53 2.18 9.51
CA GLN A 71 -0.47 0.76 9.86
C GLN A 71 -0.90 0.45 11.30
N ARG A 72 -0.79 1.40 12.23
CA ARG A 72 -1.31 1.22 13.61
C ARG A 72 -2.84 1.28 13.65
N GLN A 73 -3.43 1.95 12.67
CA GLN A 73 -4.87 2.17 12.56
C GLN A 73 -5.54 1.19 11.59
N CYS A 74 -4.77 0.56 10.70
CA CYS A 74 -5.21 -0.51 9.80
C CYS A 74 -5.94 -1.64 10.54
N LYS A 75 -7.27 -1.62 10.51
CA LYS A 75 -8.14 -2.66 11.09
C LYS A 75 -9.09 -3.21 10.03
N PRO A 76 -9.48 -4.50 10.11
CA PRO A 76 -10.35 -5.14 9.13
C PRO A 76 -11.72 -4.47 8.94
N ASP A 77 -12.20 -3.71 9.94
CA ASP A 77 -13.56 -3.17 10.00
C ASP A 77 -13.62 -1.63 10.01
N HIS A 78 -12.51 -0.95 9.74
CA HIS A 78 -12.45 0.50 9.65
C HIS A 78 -12.01 0.93 8.25
N ASP A 79 -12.61 2.01 7.73
CA ASP A 79 -12.13 2.67 6.52
C ASP A 79 -10.62 2.95 6.66
N PRO A 80 -9.84 2.78 5.58
CA PRO A 80 -8.40 3.01 5.62
C PRO A 80 -8.10 4.45 6.07
N GLU A 81 -7.61 4.62 7.31
CA GLU A 81 -7.18 5.92 7.79
C GLU A 81 -6.00 6.40 6.95
N SER A 82 -6.18 7.57 6.36
CA SER A 82 -5.24 8.19 5.43
C SER A 82 -4.47 9.28 6.17
N VAL A 83 -3.14 9.13 6.25
CA VAL A 83 -2.27 10.07 6.96
C VAL A 83 -1.71 11.10 5.97
N PRO A 84 -1.96 12.41 6.15
CA PRO A 84 -1.53 13.44 5.21
C PRO A 84 -0.02 13.69 5.26
N LEU A 85 0.53 14.06 4.10
CA LEU A 85 1.89 14.54 3.88
C LEU A 85 1.90 16.05 3.63
N SER A 86 3.04 16.68 3.88
CA SER A 86 3.25 18.13 3.74
C SER A 86 3.02 18.69 2.33
N ILE A 87 3.04 17.84 1.32
CA ILE A 87 2.84 18.20 -0.09
C ILE A 87 1.43 17.91 -0.61
N GLY A 88 0.47 17.65 0.29
CA GLY A 88 -0.93 17.44 -0.08
C GLY A 88 -1.25 16.02 -0.57
N TYR A 89 -0.36 15.06 -0.38
CA TYR A 89 -0.65 13.63 -0.59
C TYR A 89 -1.08 13.00 0.75
N THR A 90 -1.68 11.81 0.69
CA THR A 90 -2.05 10.98 1.82
C THR A 90 -1.45 9.59 1.67
N VAL A 91 -1.13 8.96 2.80
CA VAL A 91 -0.68 7.56 2.87
C VAL A 91 -1.76 6.73 3.54
N GLY A 92 -2.24 5.72 2.82
CA GLY A 92 -3.27 4.79 3.30
C GLY A 92 -2.75 3.35 3.42
N CYS A 93 -3.47 2.54 4.18
CA CYS A 93 -3.24 1.10 4.22
C CYS A 93 -4.56 0.32 4.34
N GLY A 94 -4.62 -0.83 3.69
CA GLY A 94 -5.65 -1.84 3.90
C GLY A 94 -5.20 -2.89 4.92
N ALA A 95 -6.15 -3.40 5.70
CA ALA A 95 -5.89 -4.52 6.60
C ALA A 95 -5.46 -5.77 5.80
N PRO A 96 -4.46 -6.53 6.26
CA PRO A 96 -4.07 -7.77 5.61
C PRO A 96 -5.21 -8.79 5.61
N ILE A 97 -5.58 -9.28 4.43
CA ILE A 97 -6.71 -10.22 4.24
C ILE A 97 -6.15 -11.63 4.02
N PRO A 98 -6.31 -12.56 4.98
CA PRO A 98 -5.97 -13.96 4.79
C PRO A 98 -7.08 -14.70 4.04
N VAL A 99 -6.70 -15.47 3.02
CA VAL A 99 -7.55 -16.39 2.28
C VAL A 99 -6.92 -17.79 2.36
N VAL A 100 -7.73 -18.79 2.69
CA VAL A 100 -7.28 -20.19 2.76
C VAL A 100 -8.06 -21.02 1.75
N VAL A 101 -7.35 -21.72 0.86
CA VAL A 101 -7.92 -22.62 -0.15
C VAL A 101 -7.19 -23.95 -0.11
N ASN A 102 -7.85 -25.05 -0.49
CA ASN A 102 -7.18 -26.34 -0.61
C ASN A 102 -6.58 -26.51 -2.02
N ASN A 103 -5.34 -27.01 -2.11
CA ASN A 103 -4.76 -27.41 -3.39
C ASN A 103 -5.37 -28.72 -3.90
N LYS A 104 -4.91 -29.22 -5.06
CA LYS A 104 -5.43 -30.45 -5.69
C LYS A 104 -5.24 -31.71 -4.84
N GLU A 105 -4.30 -31.69 -3.90
CA GLU A 105 -3.96 -32.80 -3.00
C GLU A 105 -4.70 -32.71 -1.65
N GLY A 106 -5.53 -31.67 -1.46
CA GLY A 106 -6.25 -31.41 -0.21
C GLY A 106 -5.44 -30.66 0.85
N THR A 107 -4.21 -30.24 0.52
CA THR A 107 -3.37 -29.45 1.44
C THR A 107 -3.86 -28.00 1.50
N PRO A 108 -4.04 -27.42 2.71
CA PRO A 108 -4.43 -26.03 2.85
C PRO A 108 -3.29 -25.10 2.44
N VAL A 109 -3.60 -24.19 1.51
CA VAL A 109 -2.75 -23.10 1.04
C VAL A 109 -3.32 -21.80 1.57
N MET A 110 -2.47 -21.00 2.22
CA MET A 110 -2.83 -19.69 2.72
C MET A 110 -2.18 -18.60 1.85
N THR A 111 -3.01 -17.68 1.40
CA THR A 111 -2.60 -16.43 0.76
C THR A 111 -2.96 -15.27 1.68
N ILE A 112 -2.05 -14.35 1.93
CA ILE A 112 -2.35 -13.11 2.65
C ILE A 112 -1.99 -11.94 1.74
N THR A 113 -2.94 -11.03 1.55
CA THR A 113 -2.74 -9.84 0.71
C THR A 113 -2.89 -8.59 1.56
N GLN A 114 -2.00 -7.62 1.35
CA GLN A 114 -2.09 -6.29 1.92
C GLN A 114 -1.88 -5.23 0.83
N SER A 115 -2.71 -4.20 0.88
CA SER A 115 -2.56 -3.01 0.03
C SER A 115 -2.10 -1.83 0.86
N VAL A 116 -1.22 -1.00 0.32
CA VAL A 116 -0.86 0.31 0.85
C VAL A 116 -0.83 1.31 -0.30
N ASP A 117 -1.18 2.56 -0.04
CA ASP A 117 -1.30 3.56 -1.09
C ASP A 117 -0.68 4.91 -0.70
N ILE A 118 -0.26 5.65 -1.72
CA ILE A 118 0.08 7.07 -1.66
C ILE A 118 -0.84 7.75 -2.66
N SER A 119 -1.77 8.57 -2.20
CA SER A 119 -2.81 9.15 -3.05
C SER A 119 -2.90 10.65 -2.83
N ILE A 120 -3.47 11.38 -3.78
CA ILE A 120 -3.95 12.74 -3.54
C ILE A 120 -5.33 12.61 -2.85
N PRO A 121 -5.60 13.34 -1.75
CA PRO A 121 -6.89 13.28 -1.07
C PRO A 121 -8.02 13.63 -2.05
N TYR A 122 -9.14 12.90 -1.94
CA TYR A 122 -10.37 13.23 -2.64
C TYR A 122 -10.73 14.69 -2.34
N GLY A 123 -10.71 15.55 -3.36
CA GLY A 123 -10.96 16.99 -3.23
C GLY A 123 -9.79 17.93 -3.60
N TYR A 124 -8.56 17.43 -3.78
CA TYR A 124 -7.47 18.28 -4.27
C TYR A 124 -7.56 18.42 -5.81
N GLY A 125 -7.98 19.59 -6.30
CA GLY A 125 -8.02 19.91 -7.73
C GLY A 125 -9.32 19.57 -8.48
N TRP A 126 -10.46 19.44 -7.79
CA TRP A 126 -11.76 19.20 -8.44
C TRP A 126 -12.50 20.48 -8.83
N ASP A 127 -11.94 21.65 -8.50
CA ASP A 127 -12.44 22.96 -8.89
C ASP A 127 -11.33 23.71 -9.63
N ASP A 128 -11.32 23.62 -10.96
CA ASP A 128 -10.88 24.68 -11.89
C ASP A 128 -11.85 24.73 -13.07
#